data_AF-A0A399ZLU2-F1
#
_entry.id   AF-A0A399ZLU2-F1
#
_cell.length_a   1.000
_cell.length_b   1.000
_cell.length_c   1.000
_cell.angle_alpha   90.00
_cell.angle_beta   90.00
_cell.angle_gamma   90.00
#
_symmetry.space_group_name_H-M   'P 1'
#
loop_
_entity.id
_entity.type
_entity.pdbx_description
1 polymer ?
#
loop_
_entity_poly.entity_id
_entity_poly.type
_entity_poly.pdbx_seq_one_letter_code
_entity_poly.pdbx_strand_id
1 'polypeptide(L)'
;GMDERVRALVSDEISIGDYVLTGGEIPAMALVDAIARFIPGVVGAPAAPHQDSHATGLLEYPQYTRPLEFRGMRVPDILLSGHHAQIEQWRRRQALKRTWEQRPDLLARAPLTPMDKNFLRELGWSGET
;
A
#
# COMPACT_ATOMS: atom_id res chain seq x y z
N GLY A 1 22.74 -20.48 8.63
CA GLY A 1 23.13 -19.43 9.60
C GLY A 1 24.58 -19.07 9.38
N MET A 2 25.02 -17.93 9.92
CA MET A 2 26.41 -17.47 9.83
C MET A 2 27.09 -17.60 11.20
N ASP A 3 28.42 -17.68 11.23
CA ASP A 3 29.21 -17.65 12.47
C ASP A 3 28.99 -16.33 13.22
N GLU A 4 28.77 -16.42 14.52
CA GLU A 4 28.44 -15.28 15.38
C GLU A 4 29.55 -14.20 15.39
N ARG A 5 30.81 -14.57 15.16
CA ARG A 5 31.92 -13.60 15.08
C ARG A 5 31.85 -12.75 13.84
N VAL A 6 31.25 -13.27 12.76
CA VAL A 6 31.02 -12.48 11.54
C VAL A 6 29.88 -11.49 11.77
N ARG A 7 28.91 -11.80 12.63
CA ARG A 7 27.87 -10.82 13.00
C ARG A 7 28.44 -9.58 13.65
N ALA A 8 29.56 -9.67 14.36
CA ALA A 8 30.25 -8.49 14.91
C ALA A 8 30.76 -7.52 13.82
N LEU A 9 30.81 -7.95 12.55
CA LEU A 9 31.16 -7.11 11.40
C LEU A 9 29.93 -6.57 10.65
N VAL A 10 28.72 -7.06 10.98
CA VAL A 10 27.46 -6.66 10.35
C VAL A 10 26.96 -5.36 10.99
N SER A 11 26.55 -4.39 10.17
CA SER A 11 25.99 -3.12 10.66
C SER A 11 24.52 -3.25 11.06
N ASP A 12 23.73 -3.93 10.23
CA ASP A 12 22.28 -4.05 10.40
C ASP A 12 21.81 -5.48 10.09
N GLU A 13 20.87 -5.98 10.89
CA GLU A 13 20.15 -7.23 10.61
C GLU A 13 18.71 -6.89 10.20
N ILE A 14 18.31 -7.32 9.00
CA ILE A 14 17.00 -7.00 8.43
C ILE A 14 16.22 -8.29 8.20
N SER A 15 15.01 -8.35 8.75
CA SER A 15 14.01 -9.36 8.39
C SER A 15 12.98 -8.75 7.44
N ILE A 16 12.53 -9.55 6.46
CA ILE A 16 11.43 -9.18 5.56
C ILE A 16 10.07 -9.78 5.98
N GLY A 17 10.01 -10.45 7.14
CA GLY A 17 8.77 -10.92 7.76
C GLY A 17 8.96 -12.08 8.73
N ASP A 18 7.87 -12.41 9.44
CA ASP A 18 7.86 -13.43 10.50
C ASP A 18 7.71 -14.85 9.94
N TYR A 19 8.68 -15.28 9.15
CA TYR A 19 8.76 -16.61 8.55
C TYR A 19 10.23 -16.98 8.24
N VAL A 20 10.49 -18.28 8.05
CA VAL A 20 11.85 -18.80 7.78
C VAL A 20 11.99 -19.14 6.29
N LEU A 21 13.06 -18.66 5.67
CA LEU A 21 13.47 -19.03 4.31
C LEU A 21 14.72 -19.91 4.33
N THR A 22 14.98 -20.60 3.22
CA THR A 22 16.16 -21.48 3.07
C THR A 22 17.47 -20.72 2.98
N GLY A 23 17.43 -19.44 2.57
CA GLY A 23 18.60 -18.60 2.32
C GLY A 23 18.25 -17.10 2.31
N GLY A 24 19.29 -16.26 2.24
CA GLY A 24 19.20 -14.79 2.29
C GLY A 24 19.00 -14.11 0.94
N GLU A 25 19.01 -14.87 -0.16
CA GLU A 25 18.97 -14.35 -1.53
C GLU A 25 17.63 -13.68 -1.84
N ILE A 26 16.51 -14.29 -1.45
CA ILE A 26 15.18 -13.70 -1.67
C ILE A 26 15.00 -12.41 -0.86
N PRO A 27 15.31 -12.35 0.46
CA PRO A 27 15.32 -11.11 1.21
C PRO A 27 16.19 -10.01 0.60
N ALA A 28 17.39 -10.35 0.13
CA ALA A 28 18.28 -9.40 -0.51
C ALA A 28 17.69 -8.85 -1.82
N MET A 29 17.11 -9.71 -2.67
CA MET A 29 16.44 -9.27 -3.91
C MET A 29 15.22 -8.38 -3.62
N ALA A 30 14.41 -8.74 -2.62
CA ALA A 30 13.25 -7.93 -2.23
C ALA A 30 13.66 -6.53 -1.72
N LEU A 31 14.74 -6.47 -0.93
CA LEU A 31 15.29 -5.21 -0.44
C LEU A 31 15.82 -4.34 -1.59
N VAL A 32 16.59 -4.94 -2.51
CA VAL A 32 17.13 -4.24 -3.69
C VAL A 32 15.99 -3.71 -4.56
N ASP A 33 14.96 -4.51 -4.85
CA ASP A 33 13.80 -4.08 -5.64
C ASP A 33 13.06 -2.91 -4.95
N ALA A 34 12.73 -3.04 -3.67
CA ALA A 34 12.01 -2.01 -2.92
C ALA A 34 12.76 -0.67 -2.87
N ILE A 35 14.09 -0.69 -2.70
CA ILE A 35 14.93 0.51 -2.63
C ILE A 35 15.19 1.11 -4.02
N ALA A 36 15.50 0.27 -5.02
CA ALA A 36 15.88 0.74 -6.36
C ALA A 36 14.78 1.58 -7.01
N ARG A 37 13.50 1.33 -6.67
CA ARG A 37 12.36 2.12 -7.16
C ARG A 37 12.42 3.61 -6.79
N PHE A 38 13.17 4.00 -5.77
CA PHE A 38 13.37 5.39 -5.36
C PHE A 38 14.52 6.09 -6.11
N ILE A 39 15.30 5.37 -6.91
CA ILE A 39 16.37 5.94 -7.72
C ILE A 39 15.75 6.63 -8.95
N PRO A 40 16.06 7.92 -9.21
CA PRO A 40 15.55 8.62 -10.38
C PRO A 40 15.83 7.87 -11.68
N GLY A 41 14.79 7.69 -12.50
CA GLY A 41 14.88 7.02 -13.80
C GLY A 41 14.63 5.50 -13.77
N VAL A 42 14.52 4.88 -12.59
CA VAL A 42 14.15 3.44 -12.49
C VAL A 42 12.66 3.24 -12.72
N VAL A 43 11.82 4.05 -12.08
CA VAL A 43 10.36 4.03 -12.27
C VAL A 43 9.95 5.16 -13.21
N GLY A 44 9.22 4.83 -14.26
CA GLY A 44 8.84 5.80 -15.31
C GLY A 44 7.95 6.95 -14.83
N ALA A 45 7.21 6.76 -13.74
CA ALA A 45 6.40 7.80 -13.10
C ALA A 45 7.05 8.20 -11.75
N PRO A 46 7.69 9.38 -11.65
CA PRO A 46 8.44 9.78 -10.46
C PRO A 46 7.59 9.85 -9.17
N ALA A 47 6.29 10.10 -9.29
CA ALA A 47 5.38 10.19 -8.15
C ALA A 47 4.84 8.83 -7.68
N ALA A 48 4.99 7.75 -8.47
CA ALA A 48 4.38 6.47 -8.17
C ALA A 48 4.83 5.85 -6.83
N PRO A 49 6.14 5.81 -6.49
CA PRO A 49 6.58 5.26 -5.21
C PRO A 49 5.99 5.98 -3.98
N HIS A 50 5.57 7.24 -4.14
CA HIS A 50 4.98 8.05 -3.08
C HIS A 50 3.46 7.92 -2.96
N GLN A 51 2.81 7.25 -3.93
CA GLN A 51 1.36 7.05 -3.98
C GLN A 51 0.95 5.59 -3.77
N ASP A 52 1.92 4.67 -3.77
CA ASP A 52 1.71 3.25 -3.53
C ASP A 52 1.19 2.95 -2.11
N SER A 53 0.73 1.71 -1.92
CA SER A 53 0.40 1.20 -0.58
C SER A 53 1.53 1.46 0.42
N HIS A 54 1.17 1.76 1.67
CA HIS A 54 2.06 2.13 2.76
C HIS A 54 2.78 3.49 2.62
N ALA A 55 2.96 4.04 1.42
CA ALA A 55 3.59 5.37 1.25
C ALA A 55 2.78 6.49 1.90
N THR A 56 1.45 6.35 1.91
CA THR A 56 0.51 7.30 2.54
C THR A 56 -0.04 6.81 3.89
N GLY A 57 0.43 5.66 4.38
CA GLY A 57 -0.13 4.98 5.55
C GLY A 57 -1.43 4.22 5.29
N LEU A 58 -1.91 4.15 4.04
CA LEU A 58 -3.10 3.38 3.63
C LEU A 58 -2.74 2.33 2.58
N LEU A 59 -3.63 1.35 2.41
CA LEU A 59 -3.64 0.46 1.24
C LEU A 59 -4.20 1.19 0.02
N GLU A 60 -3.73 0.80 -1.16
CA GLU A 60 -4.18 1.40 -2.42
C GLU A 60 -5.63 1.00 -2.77
N TYR A 61 -6.32 1.94 -3.43
CA TYR A 61 -7.66 1.74 -3.98
C TYR A 61 -7.67 0.71 -5.12
N PRO A 62 -8.82 0.08 -5.43
CA PRO A 62 -8.90 -0.89 -6.51
C PRO A 62 -8.74 -0.20 -7.88
N GLN A 63 -7.92 -0.81 -8.73
CA GLN A 63 -7.63 -0.34 -10.08
C GLN A 63 -8.48 -1.10 -11.11
N TYR A 64 -8.90 -0.39 -12.16
CA TYR A 64 -9.72 -0.94 -13.23
C TYR A 64 -9.12 -0.56 -14.58
N THR A 65 -9.21 -1.48 -15.55
CA THR A 65 -8.76 -1.25 -16.93
C THR A 65 -9.77 -1.87 -17.90
N ARG A 66 -9.56 -1.67 -19.19
CA ARG A 66 -10.42 -2.23 -20.24
C ARG A 66 -10.41 -3.77 -20.19
N PRO A 67 -11.54 -4.43 -20.52
CA PRO A 67 -12.81 -3.89 -21.00
C PRO A 67 -13.70 -3.33 -19.86
N LEU A 68 -14.72 -2.54 -20.23
CA LEU A 68 -15.67 -1.92 -19.28
C LEU A 68 -16.47 -2.93 -18.45
N GLU A 69 -16.73 -4.10 -19.03
CA GLU A 69 -17.39 -5.21 -18.36
C GLU A 69 -16.63 -6.49 -18.66
N PHE A 70 -16.24 -7.20 -17.61
CA PHE A 70 -15.55 -8.47 -17.70
C PHE A 70 -16.28 -9.52 -16.87
N ARG A 71 -16.85 -10.53 -17.52
CA ARG A 71 -17.62 -11.61 -16.87
C ARG A 71 -18.76 -11.10 -15.97
N GLY A 72 -19.49 -10.06 -16.41
CA GLY A 72 -20.57 -9.43 -15.63
C GLY A 72 -20.09 -8.48 -14.53
N MET A 73 -18.78 -8.32 -14.32
CA MET A 73 -18.21 -7.33 -13.41
C MET A 73 -17.96 -6.03 -14.18
N ARG A 74 -18.72 -4.99 -13.84
CA ARG A 74 -18.66 -3.68 -14.49
C ARG A 74 -17.74 -2.73 -13.73
N VAL A 75 -16.97 -1.92 -14.45
CA VAL A 75 -16.21 -0.80 -13.88
C VAL A 75 -17.18 0.18 -13.19
N PRO A 76 -16.89 0.66 -11.97
CA PRO A 76 -17.73 1.63 -11.29
C PRO A 76 -18.00 2.87 -12.15
N ASP A 77 -19.28 3.25 -12.32
CA ASP A 77 -19.67 4.32 -13.24
C ASP A 77 -18.98 5.66 -12.91
N ILE A 78 -18.63 5.89 -11.64
CA ILE A 78 -17.86 7.08 -11.23
C ILE A 78 -16.50 7.19 -11.93
N LEU A 79 -15.83 6.07 -12.21
CA LEU A 79 -14.56 6.04 -12.92
C LEU A 79 -14.72 6.32 -14.42
N LEU A 80 -15.96 6.25 -14.93
CA LEU A 80 -16.30 6.55 -16.33
C LEU A 80 -16.79 8.00 -16.51
N SER A 81 -16.99 8.73 -15.42
CA SER A 81 -17.61 10.06 -15.44
C SER A 81 -16.70 11.19 -15.95
N GLY A 82 -15.38 11.00 -15.92
CA GLY A 82 -14.40 12.07 -16.17
C GLY A 82 -14.36 13.17 -15.09
N HIS A 83 -15.14 13.06 -14.02
CA HIS A 83 -15.15 14.00 -12.90
C HIS A 83 -13.98 13.72 -11.94
N HIS A 84 -12.82 14.29 -12.24
CA HIS A 84 -11.57 14.09 -11.52
C HIS A 84 -11.71 14.23 -9.99
N ALA A 85 -12.41 15.27 -9.50
CA ALA A 85 -12.61 15.47 -8.06
C ALA A 85 -13.44 14.33 -7.41
N GLN A 86 -14.48 13.84 -8.08
CA GLN A 86 -15.29 12.73 -7.57
C GLN A 86 -14.53 11.40 -7.64
N ILE A 87 -13.71 11.21 -8.67
CA ILE A 87 -12.83 10.05 -8.81
C ILE A 87 -11.81 10.01 -7.66
N GLU A 88 -11.14 11.13 -7.36
CA GLU A 88 -10.19 11.21 -6.24
C GLU A 88 -10.87 10.95 -4.88
N GLN A 89 -12.07 11.51 -4.67
CA GLN A 89 -12.85 11.23 -3.47
C GLN A 89 -13.21 9.75 -3.36
N TRP A 90 -13.61 9.12 -4.47
CA TRP A 90 -13.92 7.70 -4.52
C TRP A 90 -12.67 6.85 -4.24
N ARG A 91 -11.52 7.19 -4.83
CA ARG A 91 -10.23 6.51 -4.61
C ARG A 91 -9.84 6.55 -3.14
N ARG A 92 -9.90 7.74 -2.50
CA ARG A 92 -9.64 7.91 -1.07
C ARG A 92 -10.57 7.04 -0.22
N ARG A 93 -11.86 7.04 -0.50
CA ARG A 93 -12.86 6.21 0.21
C ARG A 93 -12.57 4.71 0.08
N GLN A 94 -12.23 4.24 -1.12
CA GLN A 94 -11.90 2.83 -1.31
C GLN A 94 -10.60 2.42 -0.61
N ALA A 95 -9.57 3.28 -0.62
CA ALA A 95 -8.33 3.05 0.12
C ALA A 95 -8.59 2.92 1.62
N LEU A 96 -9.41 3.82 2.20
CA LEU A 96 -9.82 3.75 3.60
C LEU A 96 -10.60 2.48 3.92
N LYS A 97 -11.61 2.15 3.11
CA LYS A 97 -12.42 0.95 3.27
C LYS A 97 -11.55 -0.31 3.27
N ARG A 98 -10.69 -0.45 2.26
CA ARG A 98 -9.80 -1.61 2.12
C ARG A 98 -8.81 -1.70 3.29
N THR A 99 -8.25 -0.57 3.72
CA THR A 99 -7.34 -0.52 4.87
C THR A 99 -8.06 -0.97 6.13
N TRP A 100 -9.27 -0.47 6.39
CA TRP A 100 -10.08 -0.88 7.53
C TRP A 100 -10.42 -2.37 7.51
N GLU A 101 -10.78 -2.93 6.34
CA GLU A 101 -11.15 -4.34 6.21
C GLU A 101 -9.96 -5.32 6.30
N GLN A 102 -8.77 -4.93 5.80
CA GLN A 102 -7.64 -5.86 5.62
C GLN A 102 -6.47 -5.60 6.58
N ARG A 103 -6.23 -4.33 6.94
CA ARG A 103 -5.09 -3.88 7.76
C ARG A 103 -5.51 -2.71 8.66
N PRO A 104 -6.48 -2.92 9.57
CA PRO A 104 -6.99 -1.85 10.42
C PRO A 104 -5.90 -1.20 11.27
N ASP A 105 -4.85 -1.96 11.61
CA ASP A 105 -3.66 -1.49 12.32
C ASP A 105 -2.97 -0.29 11.65
N LEU A 106 -3.06 -0.15 10.32
CA LEU A 106 -2.48 0.97 9.60
C LEU A 106 -3.22 2.29 9.86
N LEU A 107 -4.51 2.24 10.23
CA LEU A 107 -5.32 3.44 10.48
C LEU A 107 -4.81 4.25 11.69
N ALA A 108 -4.16 3.60 12.67
CA ALA A 108 -3.57 4.26 13.83
C ALA A 108 -2.51 5.31 13.45
N ARG A 109 -1.81 5.09 12.33
CA ARG A 109 -0.68 5.92 11.87
C ARG A 109 -1.00 6.72 10.61
N ALA A 110 -2.16 6.46 9.98
CA ALA A 110 -2.55 7.13 8.75
C ALA A 110 -2.92 8.61 9.00
N PRO A 111 -2.55 9.54 8.10
CA PRO A 111 -2.98 10.93 8.18
C PRO A 111 -4.46 11.05 7.76
N LEU A 112 -5.37 10.82 8.72
CA LEU A 112 -6.82 10.85 8.51
C LEU A 112 -7.40 12.26 8.70
N THR A 113 -8.06 12.78 7.66
CA THR A 113 -8.83 14.03 7.73
C THR A 113 -10.13 13.84 8.51
N PRO A 114 -10.81 14.92 8.94
CA PRO A 114 -12.15 14.80 9.55
C PRO A 114 -13.16 14.08 8.67
N MET A 115 -13.09 14.27 7.34
CA MET A 115 -13.95 13.58 6.38
C MET A 115 -13.66 12.07 6.32
N ASP A 116 -12.38 11.68 6.35
CA ASP A 116 -11.98 10.27 6.37
C ASP A 116 -12.52 9.57 7.63
N LYS A 117 -12.39 10.22 8.80
CA LYS A 117 -12.89 9.68 10.07
C LYS A 117 -14.41 9.54 10.06
N ASN A 118 -15.13 10.50 9.49
CA ASN A 118 -16.58 10.40 9.35
C ASN A 118 -16.97 9.21 8.47
N PHE A 119 -16.34 9.07 7.30
CA PHE A 119 -16.58 7.95 6.39
C PHE A 119 -16.24 6.58 7.04
N LEU A 120 -15.12 6.49 7.77
CA LEU A 120 -14.77 5.28 8.52
C LEU A 120 -15.81 4.95 9.60
N ARG A 121 -16.34 5.95 10.32
CA ARG A 121 -17.42 5.75 11.30
C ARG A 121 -18.71 5.26 10.64
N GLU A 122 -19.05 5.75 9.45
CA GLU A 122 -20.19 5.24 8.66
C GLU A 122 -20.02 3.75 8.30
N LEU A 123 -18.78 3.29 8.12
CA LEU A 123 -18.46 1.88 7.89
C LEU A 123 -18.48 1.03 9.18
N GLY A 124 -18.43 1.66 10.37
CA GLY A 124 -18.42 0.96 11.65
C GLY A 124 -17.09 0.99 12.40
N TRP A 125 -16.13 1.84 12.00
CA TRP A 125 -14.89 2.05 12.74
C TRP A 125 -15.13 2.82 14.04
N SER A 126 -14.69 2.26 15.17
CA SER A 126 -14.89 2.80 16.52
C SER A 126 -13.91 3.90 16.94
N GLY A 127 -12.84 4.12 16.19
CA GLY A 127 -11.82 5.14 16.52
C GLY A 127 -10.67 4.66 17.38
N GLU A 128 -10.66 3.39 17.79
CA GLU A 128 -9.61 2.78 18.61
C GLU A 128 -8.76 1.84 17.76
N THR A 129 -7.49 2.21 17.57
CA THR A 129 -6.39 1.35 17.10
C THR A 129 -5.11 1.86 17.71
#